data_AF-A0A7J3MZS2-F1
#
_entry.id   AF-A0A7J3MZS2-F1
#
_cell.length_a   1.000
_cell.length_b   1.000
_cell.length_c   1.000
_cell.angle_alpha   90.00
_cell.angle_beta   90.00
_cell.angle_gamma   90.00
#
_symmetry.space_group_name_H-M   'P 1'
#
loop_
_entity.id
_entity.type
_entity.pdbx_description
1 polymer ?
#
loop_
_entity_poly.entity_id
_entity_poly.type
_entity_poly.pdbx_seq_one_letter_code
_entity_poly.pdbx_strand_id
1 'polypeptide(L)'
;MAICVETSARLHLGFYNFFEDGIAYGGLGVAIEYPKIRVKVYRDTGFSVINKVHGLYVDDVVDLVKSSLNVSSIGIVIEEAYPRHVGLGSTTQLALSISYGIAKLL
;
A
#
# COMPACT_ATOMS: atom_id res chain seq x y z
N MET A 1 21.07 0.41 -3.67
CA MET A 1 20.12 1.51 -3.92
C MET A 1 18.81 1.16 -3.22
N ALA A 2 18.12 2.15 -2.66
CA ALA A 2 16.84 1.96 -2.00
C ALA A 2 15.87 3.06 -2.44
N ILE A 3 14.60 2.72 -2.60
CA ILE A 3 13.50 3.64 -2.91
C ILE A 3 12.65 3.77 -1.65
N CYS A 4 12.43 5.00 -1.18
CA CYS A 4 11.49 5.28 -0.11
C CYS A 4 10.21 5.85 -0.73
N VAL A 5 9.07 5.27 -0.38
CA VAL A 5 7.75 5.72 -0.81
C VAL A 5 6.96 6.12 0.43
N GLU A 6 6.45 7.35 0.40
CA GLU A 6 5.51 7.86 1.39
C GLU A 6 4.15 8.06 0.71
N THR A 7 3.07 7.64 1.37
CA THR A 7 1.70 7.87 0.88
C THR A 7 0.77 8.29 2.02
N SER A 8 -0.22 9.11 1.66
CA SER A 8 -1.26 9.65 2.53
C SER A 8 -2.39 8.66 2.81
N ALA A 9 -3.02 8.78 3.97
CA ALA A 9 -4.35 8.23 4.18
C ALA A 9 -5.40 8.86 3.25
N ARG A 10 -6.50 8.13 3.03
CA ARG A 10 -7.60 8.58 2.17
C ARG A 10 -8.92 8.49 2.92
N LEU A 11 -9.66 9.59 2.97
CA LEU A 11 -11.07 9.61 3.39
C LEU A 11 -11.95 9.28 2.19
N HIS A 12 -12.82 8.28 2.33
CA HIS A 12 -13.85 7.98 1.33
C HIS A 12 -15.08 8.84 1.60
N LEU A 13 -15.50 9.64 0.63
CA LEU A 13 -16.66 10.52 0.75
C LEU A 13 -17.95 9.88 0.21
N GLY A 14 -18.01 8.55 0.22
CA GLY A 14 -19.19 7.78 -0.19
C GLY A 14 -19.22 7.43 -1.68
N PHE A 15 -20.22 6.62 -2.04
CA PHE A 15 -20.56 6.31 -3.42
C PHE A 15 -21.53 7.36 -3.94
N TYR A 16 -21.25 7.89 -5.13
CA TYR A 16 -22.03 8.90 -5.84
C TYR A 16 -22.81 8.30 -7.01
N ASN A 17 -22.36 7.15 -7.50
CA ASN A 17 -23.05 6.35 -8.50
C ASN A 17 -23.13 4.92 -7.96
N PHE A 18 -24.24 4.23 -8.19
CA PHE A 18 -24.39 2.80 -7.93
C PHE A 18 -24.54 2.03 -9.24
N PHE A 19 -25.47 2.43 -10.11
CA PHE A 19 -25.58 1.92 -11.47
C PHE A 19 -26.38 2.88 -12.34
N GLU A 20 -25.67 3.75 -13.07
CA GLU A 20 -26.22 4.69 -14.03
C GLU A 20 -25.37 4.66 -15.31
N ASP A 21 -26.01 4.80 -16.47
CA ASP A 21 -25.35 4.82 -17.80
C ASP A 21 -24.39 3.65 -18.08
N GLY A 22 -24.69 2.47 -17.53
CA GLY A 22 -23.86 1.27 -17.69
C GLY A 22 -22.56 1.29 -16.87
N ILE A 23 -22.35 2.29 -16.03
CA ILE A 23 -21.22 2.38 -15.11
C ILE A 23 -21.69 1.97 -13.73
N ALA A 24 -21.11 0.88 -13.21
CA ALA A 24 -21.33 0.43 -11.85
C ALA A 24 -20.36 1.13 -10.89
N TYR A 25 -20.92 1.66 -9.81
CA TYR A 25 -20.22 2.37 -8.74
C TYR A 25 -19.49 3.65 -9.19
N GLY A 26 -19.29 4.55 -8.24
CA GLY A 26 -18.46 5.73 -8.42
C GLY A 26 -18.26 6.36 -7.06
N GLY A 27 -17.03 6.77 -6.72
CA GLY A 27 -16.70 7.28 -5.39
C GLY A 27 -15.75 8.45 -5.48
N LEU A 28 -15.73 9.27 -4.42
CA LEU A 28 -14.76 10.35 -4.26
C LEU A 28 -13.89 10.07 -3.05
N GLY A 29 -12.59 10.34 -3.20
CA GLY A 29 -11.62 10.23 -2.13
C GLY A 29 -10.85 11.54 -1.95
N VAL A 30 -10.55 11.88 -0.70
CA VAL A 30 -9.67 13.01 -0.36
C VAL A 30 -8.44 12.45 0.34
N ALA A 31 -7.26 12.79 -0.18
CA ALA A 31 -6.00 12.53 0.49
C ALA A 31 -5.85 13.50 1.67
N ILE A 32 -5.44 12.98 2.83
CA ILE A 32 -5.19 13.78 4.03
C ILE A 32 -3.71 13.66 4.41
N GLU A 33 -3.15 14.72 4.99
CA GLU A 33 -1.72 14.76 5.29
C GLU A 33 -1.28 13.68 6.29
N TYR A 34 -2.13 13.38 7.28
CA TYR A 34 -1.88 12.33 8.28
C TYR A 34 -3.13 11.47 8.53
N PRO A 35 -2.97 10.19 8.90
CA PRO A 35 -1.70 9.46 9.05
C PRO A 35 -1.07 9.06 7.70
N LYS A 36 0.19 8.61 7.74
CA LYS A 36 0.97 8.24 6.55
C LYS A 36 1.40 6.78 6.58
N ILE A 37 1.70 6.23 5.41
CA ILE A 37 2.45 4.99 5.23
C ILE A 37 3.83 5.35 4.66
N ARG A 38 4.87 4.77 5.22
CA ARG A 38 6.25 4.89 4.74
C ARG A 38 6.84 3.49 4.56
N VAL A 39 7.25 3.20 3.34
CA VAL A 39 7.90 1.94 2.97
C VAL A 39 9.21 2.22 2.27
N LYS A 40 10.21 1.40 2.61
CA LYS A 40 11.52 1.39 1.96
C LYS A 40 11.68 0.06 1.23
N VAL A 41 12.01 0.13 -0.05
CA VAL A 41 12.23 -1.04 -0.90
C VAL A 41 13.67 -1.00 -1.41
N TYR A 42 14.37 -2.13 -1.40
CA TYR A 42 15.76 -2.24 -1.86
C TYR A 42 16.03 -3.61 -2.48
N ARG A 43 17.09 -3.69 -3.30
CA ARG A 43 17.50 -4.97 -3.91
C ARG A 43 18.15 -5.82 -2.84
N ASP A 44 17.77 -7.09 -2.79
CA ASP A 44 18.26 -8.06 -1.82
C ASP A 44 18.48 -9.41 -2.51
N THR A 45 19.21 -10.33 -1.88
CA THR A 45 19.48 -11.66 -2.47
C THR A 45 18.27 -12.59 -2.43
N GLY A 46 17.33 -12.33 -1.52
CA GLY A 46 16.06 -13.04 -1.40
C GLY A 46 14.89 -12.08 -1.18
N PHE A 47 13.72 -12.64 -0.88
CA PHE A 47 12.54 -11.85 -0.53
C PHE A 47 12.47 -11.71 0.98
N SER A 48 12.64 -10.49 1.50
CA SER A 48 12.66 -10.21 2.93
C SER A 48 11.71 -9.06 3.29
N VAL A 49 11.07 -9.17 4.45
CA VAL A 49 10.15 -8.15 4.96
C VAL A 49 10.47 -7.85 6.41
N ILE A 50 10.65 -6.58 6.72
CA ILE A 50 10.80 -6.07 8.08
C ILE A 50 9.61 -5.16 8.36
N ASN A 51 8.68 -5.61 9.19
CA ASN A 51 7.57 -4.80 9.66
C ASN A 51 7.94 -4.15 11.00
N LYS A 52 8.16 -2.83 11.00
CA LYS A 52 8.45 -2.06 12.23
C LYS A 52 7.18 -1.60 12.96
N VAL A 53 6.00 -1.85 12.40
CA VAL A 53 4.71 -1.39 12.94
C VAL A 53 4.13 -2.47 13.85
N HIS A 54 4.22 -2.24 15.16
CA HIS A 54 3.72 -3.17 16.17
C HIS A 54 2.20 -3.38 16.07
N GLY A 55 1.76 -4.64 16.13
CA GLY A 55 0.34 -5.00 16.17
C GLY A 55 -0.39 -4.90 14.83
N LEU A 56 0.31 -4.57 13.73
CA LEU A 56 -0.27 -4.51 12.40
C LEU A 56 0.16 -5.73 11.57
N TYR A 57 -0.81 -6.57 11.20
CA TYR A 57 -0.58 -7.68 10.27
C TYR A 57 -0.56 -7.19 8.82
N VAL A 58 0.51 -7.53 8.09
CA VAL A 58 0.82 -7.02 6.74
C VAL A 58 1.16 -8.12 5.73
N ASP A 59 1.31 -9.37 6.16
CA ASP A 59 1.83 -10.44 5.32
C ASP A 59 0.88 -10.73 4.14
N ASP A 60 -0.44 -10.63 4.34
CA ASP A 60 -1.43 -10.76 3.27
C ASP A 60 -1.24 -9.73 2.14
N VAL A 61 -0.89 -8.49 2.50
CA VAL A 61 -0.62 -7.42 1.54
C VAL A 61 0.71 -7.66 0.81
N VAL A 62 1.73 -8.09 1.55
CA VAL A 62 3.05 -8.41 0.98
C VAL A 62 2.92 -9.57 0.00
N ASP A 63 2.23 -10.64 0.37
CA ASP A 63 2.05 -11.83 -0.46
C ASP A 63 1.24 -11.51 -1.72
N LEU A 64 0.23 -10.64 -1.59
CA LEU A 64 -0.50 -10.10 -2.74
C LEU A 64 0.44 -9.36 -3.70
N VAL A 65 1.30 -8.47 -3.19
CA VAL A 65 2.23 -7.71 -4.03
C VAL A 65 3.29 -8.63 -4.67
N LYS A 66 3.85 -9.55 -3.88
CA LYS A 66 4.85 -10.51 -4.33
C LYS A 66 4.33 -11.38 -5.46
N SER A 67 3.12 -11.92 -5.31
CA SER A 67 2.47 -12.74 -6.34
C SER A 67 2.06 -11.92 -7.56
N SER A 68 1.55 -10.70 -7.37
CA SER A 68 1.11 -9.82 -8.47
C SER A 68 2.27 -9.32 -9.34
N LEU A 69 3.44 -9.08 -8.75
CA LEU A 69 4.63 -8.59 -9.47
C LEU A 69 5.63 -9.70 -9.81
N ASN A 70 5.39 -10.94 -9.37
CA ASN A 70 6.29 -12.09 -9.57
C ASN A 70 7.76 -11.80 -9.19
N VAL A 71 7.98 -11.23 -8.01
CA VAL A 71 9.32 -10.84 -7.52
C VAL A 71 9.84 -11.79 -6.43
N SER A 72 11.14 -12.09 -6.46
CA SER A 72 11.79 -13.04 -5.54
C SER A 72 13.04 -12.50 -4.81
N SER A 73 13.57 -11.34 -5.22
CA SER A 73 14.86 -10.79 -4.73
C SER A 73 14.74 -9.31 -4.38
N ILE A 74 13.92 -9.03 -3.36
CA ILE A 74 13.58 -7.68 -2.90
C ILE A 74 13.46 -7.67 -1.37
N GLY A 75 14.07 -6.67 -0.74
CA GLY A 75 13.87 -6.35 0.66
C GLY A 75 12.86 -5.21 0.83
N ILE A 76 11.93 -5.37 1.77
CA ILE A 76 10.90 -4.39 2.12
C ILE A 76 11.00 -4.05 3.59
N VAL A 77 11.02 -2.76 3.94
CA VAL A 77 10.84 -2.28 5.31
C VAL A 77 9.58 -1.44 5.36
N ILE A 78 8.63 -1.81 6.22
CA ILE A 78 7.45 -1.02 6.54
C ILE A 78 7.81 -0.23 7.78
N GLU A 79 8.07 1.07 7.61
CA GLU A 79 8.54 1.96 8.68
C GLU A 79 7.37 2.58 9.43
N GLU A 80 6.35 3.02 8.69
CA GLU A 80 5.14 3.61 9.22
C GLU A 80 3.93 3.04 8.50
N ALA A 81 2.89 2.72 9.24
CA ALA A 81 1.58 2.38 8.70
C ALA A 81 0.50 2.66 9.76
N TYR A 82 -0.72 2.85 9.30
CA TYR A 82 -1.88 3.12 10.16
C TYR A 82 -2.86 1.93 10.18
N PRO A 83 -3.72 1.83 11.20
CA PRO A 83 -4.60 0.67 11.40
C PRO A 83 -5.45 0.32 10.18
N ARG A 84 -5.81 -0.96 10.09
CA ARG A 84 -6.77 -1.47 9.11
C ARG A 84 -8.20 -1.21 9.58
N HIS A 85 -9.11 -1.16 8.62
CA HIS A 85 -10.56 -1.10 8.86
C HIS A 85 -11.06 0.13 9.64
N VAL A 86 -10.30 1.23 9.63
CA VAL A 86 -10.69 2.54 10.19
C VAL A 86 -11.14 3.55 9.13
N GLY A 87 -11.48 3.08 7.92
CA GLY A 87 -11.95 3.96 6.84
C GLY A 87 -10.89 4.77 6.09
N LEU A 88 -9.59 4.50 6.33
CA LEU A 88 -8.47 5.28 5.76
C LEU A 88 -7.76 4.61 4.56
N GLY A 89 -8.27 3.47 4.09
CA GLY A 89 -7.72 2.77 2.92
C GLY A 89 -6.30 2.20 3.08
N SER A 90 -5.89 1.79 4.29
CA SER A 90 -4.52 1.33 4.59
C SER A 90 -4.05 0.17 3.71
N THR A 91 -4.89 -0.85 3.50
CA THR A 91 -4.53 -2.00 2.65
C THR A 91 -4.14 -1.58 1.24
N THR A 92 -4.96 -0.74 0.59
CA THR A 92 -4.68 -0.23 -0.75
C THR A 92 -3.42 0.62 -0.77
N GLN A 93 -3.27 1.53 0.20
CA GLN A 93 -2.12 2.43 0.26
C GLN A 93 -0.81 1.66 0.52
N LEU A 94 -0.82 0.64 1.38
CA LEU A 94 0.33 -0.21 1.62
C LEU A 94 0.68 -1.05 0.37
N ALA A 95 -0.31 -1.67 -0.26
CA ALA A 95 -0.09 -2.46 -1.48
C ALA A 95 0.51 -1.61 -2.62
N LEU A 96 -0.04 -0.42 -2.86
CA LEU A 96 0.41 0.47 -3.94
C LEU A 96 1.78 1.08 -3.64
N SER A 97 2.05 1.46 -2.38
CA SER A 97 3.35 2.02 -2.01
C SER A 97 4.49 1.02 -2.14
N ILE A 98 4.29 -0.24 -1.70
CA ILE A 98 5.24 -1.33 -1.93
C ILE A 98 5.41 -1.59 -3.43
N SER A 99 4.31 -1.77 -4.16
CA SER A 99 4.33 -2.05 -5.59
C SER A 99 5.06 -0.96 -6.39
N TYR A 100 4.79 0.31 -6.09
CA TYR A 100 5.44 1.44 -6.73
C TYR A 100 6.93 1.49 -6.40
N GLY A 101 7.31 1.24 -5.14
CA GLY A 101 8.71 1.18 -4.73
C GLY A 101 9.48 0.09 -5.48
N ILE A 102 8.88 -1.09 -5.65
CA ILE A 102 9.45 -2.20 -6.43
C ILE A 102 9.57 -1.80 -7.90
N ALA A 103 8.50 -1.27 -8.51
CA ALA A 103 8.50 -0.87 -9.91
C ALA A 103 9.52 0.22 -10.25
N LYS A 104 9.90 1.08 -9.28
CA LYS A 104 10.96 2.08 -9.46
C LYS A 104 12.38 1.55 -9.24
N LEU A 105 12.50 0.38 -8.63
CA LEU A 105 13.77 -0.25 -8.32
C LEU A 105 14.21 -1.26 -9.40
N LEU A 106 13.26 -1.83 -10.14
CA LEU A 106 13.50 -2.65 -11.33
C LEU A 106 13.90 -1.76 -12.51
#